data_AF-A0AAW9IAK2-F1
#
_entry.id   AF-A0AAW9IAK2-F1
#
_cell.length_a   1.000
_cell.length_b   1.000
_cell.length_c   1.000
_cell.angle_alpha   90.00
_cell.angle_beta   90.00
_cell.angle_gamma   90.00
#
_symmetry.space_group_name_H-M   'P 1'
#
loop_
_entity.id
_entity.type
_entity.pdbx_description
1 polymer ?
#
loop_
_entity_poly.entity_id
_entity_poly.type
_entity_poly.pdbx_seq_one_letter_code
_entity_poly.pdbx_strand_id
1 'polypeptide(L)'
;KQLSVPNAKVIRDGIKITVPSKDLVEGDIVVLEAGDYVPADGRIIEAQTFKVVEGMLTGESEPVLKHEDKIDEECALGDQKNMVFSGSMVVYGRAIYVVTACGMKSEIGKIADLLDNAE
;
A
#
# COMPACT_ATOMS: atom_id res chain seq x y z
N LYS A 1 7.59 -9.71 -13.83
CA LYS A 1 7.06 -8.54 -14.59
C LYS A 1 7.00 -7.36 -13.64
N GLN A 2 7.60 -6.22 -13.99
CA GLN A 2 7.75 -5.07 -13.10
C GLN A 2 6.39 -4.38 -12.91
N LEU A 3 5.69 -4.72 -11.83
CA LEU A 3 4.45 -4.06 -11.39
C LEU A 3 4.74 -2.76 -10.61
N SER A 4 5.95 -2.21 -10.75
CA SER A 4 6.38 -1.05 -9.98
C SER A 4 5.67 0.20 -10.48
N VAL A 5 4.84 0.80 -9.61
CA VAL A 5 4.48 2.21 -9.69
C VAL A 5 5.81 2.98 -9.81
N PRO A 6 6.08 3.72 -10.90
CA PRO A 6 7.40 4.27 -11.12
C PRO A 6 7.74 5.39 -10.13
N ASN A 7 6.73 6.14 -9.70
CA ASN A 7 6.86 7.26 -8.78
C ASN A 7 5.77 7.23 -7.70
N ALA A 8 6.09 7.80 -6.54
CA ALA A 8 5.21 7.96 -5.39
C ALA A 8 5.13 9.44 -4.99
N LYS A 9 3.94 9.89 -4.60
CA LYS A 9 3.72 11.21 -4.00
C LYS A 9 3.96 11.09 -2.49
N VAL A 10 4.94 11.80 -1.95
CA VAL A 10 5.30 11.76 -0.52
C VAL A 10 5.27 13.14 0.12
N ILE A 11 5.15 13.17 1.44
CA ILE A 11 5.33 14.36 2.27
C ILE A 11 6.66 14.19 3.01
N ARG A 12 7.66 15.00 2.65
CA ARG A 12 8.94 15.10 3.35
C ARG A 12 9.18 16.55 3.74
N ASP A 13 9.62 16.80 4.96
CA ASP A 13 9.80 18.14 5.52
C ASP A 13 8.55 19.05 5.40
N GLY A 14 7.36 18.44 5.49
CA GLY A 14 6.07 19.13 5.36
C GLY A 14 5.69 19.52 3.92
N ILE A 15 6.51 19.15 2.92
CA ILE A 15 6.30 19.50 1.51
C ILE A 15 5.92 18.25 0.72
N LYS A 16 4.90 18.38 -0.13
CA LYS A 16 4.53 17.34 -1.09
C LYS A 16 5.52 17.31 -2.25
N ILE A 17 6.18 16.17 -2.45
CA ILE A 17 7.13 15.93 -3.54
C ILE A 17 6.85 14.57 -4.20
N THR A 18 7.30 14.41 -5.43
CA THR A 18 7.23 13.13 -6.14
C THR A 18 8.63 12.52 -6.17
N VAL A 19 8.76 11.28 -5.71
CA VAL A 19 10.02 10.52 -5.70
C VAL A 19 9.85 9.21 -6.46
N PRO A 20 10.93 8.62 -7.03
CA PRO A 20 10.88 7.26 -7.53
C PRO A 20 10.46 6.29 -6.42
N SER A 21 9.55 5.35 -6.70
CA SER A 21 9.04 4.44 -5.65
C SER A 21 10.12 3.56 -5.02
N LYS A 22 11.22 3.31 -5.75
CA LYS A 22 12.40 2.61 -5.24
C LYS A 22 13.17 3.38 -4.15
N ASP A 23 12.94 4.69 -4.03
CA ASP A 23 13.58 5.56 -3.05
C ASP A 23 12.69 5.75 -1.80
N LEU A 24 11.57 5.00 -1.71
CA LEU A 24 10.74 4.93 -0.51
C LEU A 24 11.41 4.10 0.57
N VAL A 25 11.31 4.58 1.80
CA VAL A 25 11.80 3.89 3.00
C VAL A 25 10.71 3.82 4.06
N GLU A 26 10.88 2.89 5.00
CA GLU A 26 10.03 2.79 6.19
C GLU A 26 9.97 4.14 6.92
N GLY A 27 8.77 4.60 7.25
CA GLY A 27 8.51 5.91 7.87
C GLY A 27 8.17 7.04 6.90
N ASP A 28 8.33 6.86 5.58
CA ASP A 28 7.85 7.85 4.62
C ASP A 28 6.32 8.03 4.71
N ILE A 29 5.85 9.26 4.54
CA ILE A 29 4.43 9.58 4.45
C ILE A 29 4.04 9.66 2.98
N VAL A 30 3.16 8.78 2.51
CA VAL A 30 2.73 8.69 1.12
C VAL A 30 1.28 9.19 1.01
N VAL A 31 0.99 9.89 -0.10
CA VAL A 31 -0.34 10.36 -0.45
C VAL A 31 -0.86 9.55 -1.63
N LEU A 32 -2.08 9.05 -1.50
CA LEU A 32 -2.77 8.24 -2.50
C LEU A 32 -4.08 8.90 -2.92
N GLU A 33 -4.39 8.84 -4.21
CA GLU A 33 -5.62 9.31 -4.83
C GLU A 33 -6.14 8.28 -5.84
N ALA A 34 -7.40 8.38 -6.23
CA ALA A 34 -8.00 7.51 -7.25
C ALA A 34 -7.15 7.46 -8.54
N GLY A 35 -6.87 6.25 -9.00
CA GLY A 35 -5.99 5.98 -10.14
C GLY A 35 -4.53 5.70 -9.77
N ASP A 36 -4.11 5.99 -8.54
CA ASP A 36 -2.78 5.63 -8.05
C ASP A 36 -2.72 4.12 -7.73
N TYR A 37 -1.54 3.54 -7.92
CA TYR A 37 -1.21 2.25 -7.34
C TYR A 37 -0.44 2.46 -6.04
N VAL A 38 -0.61 1.55 -5.09
CA VAL A 38 0.10 1.59 -3.81
C VAL A 38 1.58 1.19 -4.04
N PRO A 39 2.55 2.06 -3.76
CA PRO A 39 3.96 1.80 -4.08
C PRO A 39 4.70 0.95 -3.04
N ALA A 40 4.23 0.94 -1.79
CA ALA A 40 4.81 0.24 -0.66
C ALA A 40 3.72 -0.05 0.39
N ASP A 41 3.91 -1.05 1.22
CA ASP A 41 2.93 -1.38 2.26
C ASP A 41 2.95 -0.32 3.36
N GLY A 42 1.82 -0.11 4.01
CA GLY A 42 1.78 0.85 5.10
C GLY A 42 0.48 1.00 5.85
N ARG A 43 0.56 1.80 6.92
CA ARG A 43 -0.53 2.07 7.85
C ARG A 43 -1.22 3.37 7.48
N ILE A 44 -2.53 3.30 7.22
CA ILE A 44 -3.35 4.49 6.92
C ILE A 44 -3.42 5.37 8.16
N ILE A 45 -3.16 6.66 8.00
CA ILE A 45 -3.29 7.67 9.05
C ILE A 45 -4.40 8.69 8.75
N GLU A 46 -4.86 8.76 7.51
CA GLU A 46 -6.03 9.54 7.10
C GLU A 46 -6.69 8.84 5.89
N ALA A 47 -8.01 8.69 5.90
CA ALA A 47 -8.76 8.19 4.74
C ALA A 47 -10.02 9.03 4.48
N GLN A 48 -10.31 9.28 3.20
CA GLN A 48 -11.53 9.98 2.78
C GLN A 48 -12.24 9.20 1.70
N THR A 49 -13.22 8.40 2.13
CA THR A 49 -13.96 7.44 1.28
C THR A 49 -13.01 6.58 0.45
N PHE A 50 -11.92 6.11 1.06
CA PHE A 50 -10.81 5.48 0.35
C PHE A 50 -11.10 4.01 0.04
N LYS A 51 -11.09 3.64 -1.23
CA LYS A 51 -11.32 2.27 -1.70
C LYS A 51 -10.18 1.77 -2.57
N VAL A 52 -9.76 0.53 -2.31
CA VAL A 52 -8.69 -0.15 -3.05
C VAL A 52 -9.13 -1.52 -3.54
N VAL A 53 -8.55 -1.96 -4.66
CA VAL A 53 -8.67 -3.35 -5.13
C VAL A 53 -7.33 -4.05 -4.84
N GLU A 54 -7.40 -5.15 -4.10
CA GLU A 54 -6.24 -5.88 -3.56
C GLU A 54 -6.05 -7.24 -4.25
N GLY A 55 -6.61 -7.41 -5.45
CA GLY A 55 -6.66 -8.70 -6.14
C GLY A 55 -5.31 -9.34 -6.48
N MET A 56 -4.21 -8.57 -6.49
CA MET A 56 -2.86 -9.16 -6.61
C MET A 56 -2.44 -9.95 -5.38
N LEU A 57 -2.99 -9.62 -4.21
CA LEU A 57 -2.59 -10.17 -2.92
C LEU A 57 -3.63 -11.15 -2.37
N THR A 58 -4.91 -10.82 -2.50
CA THR A 58 -6.02 -11.66 -1.98
C THR A 58 -6.69 -12.52 -3.05
N GLY A 59 -6.49 -12.21 -4.33
CA GLY A 59 -7.24 -12.82 -5.43
C GLY A 59 -8.65 -12.27 -5.62
N GLU A 60 -9.08 -11.32 -4.78
CA GLU A 60 -10.42 -10.74 -4.83
C GLU A 60 -10.43 -9.44 -5.66
N SER A 61 -11.42 -9.31 -6.56
CA SER A 61 -11.54 -8.13 -7.43
C SER A 61 -12.46 -7.03 -6.89
N GLU A 62 -13.13 -7.29 -5.76
CA GLU A 62 -14.08 -6.34 -5.17
C GLU A 62 -13.34 -5.21 -4.43
N PRO A 63 -13.75 -3.94 -4.63
CA PRO A 63 -13.17 -2.82 -3.88
C PRO A 63 -13.42 -2.91 -2.38
N VAL A 64 -12.35 -2.84 -1.60
CA VAL A 64 -12.40 -2.81 -0.14
C VAL A 64 -12.35 -1.37 0.35
N LEU A 65 -13.29 -0.99 1.23
CA LEU A 65 -13.25 0.29 1.94
C LEU A 65 -12.23 0.22 3.07
N LYS A 66 -11.32 1.21 3.08
CA LYS A 66 -10.22 1.31 4.03
C LYS A 66 -10.39 2.55 4.93
N HIS A 67 -9.80 2.51 6.12
CA HIS A 67 -9.96 3.54 7.16
C HIS A 67 -8.71 3.70 8.04
N GLU A 68 -8.62 4.78 8.81
CA GLU A 68 -7.54 5.01 9.76
C GLU A 68 -7.75 4.34 11.12
N ASP A 69 -8.96 3.86 11.44
CA ASP A 69 -9.26 3.31 12.78
C ASP A 69 -8.37 2.12 13.16
N LYS A 70 -8.09 2.02 14.47
CA LYS A 70 -7.36 0.88 15.02
C LYS A 70 -8.18 -0.39 14.87
N ILE A 71 -7.51 -1.50 14.57
CA ILE A 71 -8.07 -2.85 14.67
C ILE A 71 -7.53 -3.45 15.96
N ASP A 72 -8.43 -3.89 16.85
CA ASP A 72 -8.06 -4.35 18.20
C ASP A 72 -7.66 -5.83 18.26
N GLU A 73 -8.10 -6.62 17.29
CA GLU A 73 -7.87 -8.07 17.22
C GLU A 73 -6.95 -8.43 16.05
N GLU A 74 -6.23 -9.54 16.20
CA GLU A 74 -5.46 -10.09 15.10
C GLU A 74 -6.42 -10.58 14.00
N CYS A 75 -6.18 -10.16 12.76
CA CYS A 75 -7.05 -10.47 11.64
C CYS A 75 -6.24 -10.83 10.40
N ALA A 76 -6.89 -11.53 9.47
CA ALA A 76 -6.30 -11.91 8.20
C ALA A 76 -5.94 -10.65 7.39
N LEU A 77 -5.01 -10.81 6.45
CA LEU A 77 -4.49 -9.70 5.65
C LEU A 77 -5.60 -8.88 4.96
N GLY A 78 -6.59 -9.55 4.36
CA GLY A 78 -7.75 -8.89 3.72
C GLY A 78 -8.64 -8.11 4.69
N ASP A 79 -8.64 -8.47 5.98
CA ASP A 79 -9.41 -7.80 7.03
C ASP A 79 -8.65 -6.62 7.64
N GLN A 80 -7.36 -6.44 7.35
CA GLN A 80 -6.57 -5.29 7.75
C GLN A 80 -6.96 -4.05 6.95
N LYS A 81 -8.19 -3.58 7.15
CA LYS A 81 -8.79 -2.41 6.47
C LYS A 81 -8.12 -1.10 6.81
N ASN A 82 -7.23 -1.12 7.78
CA ASN A 82 -6.47 0.02 8.22
C ASN A 82 -5.02 0.03 7.67
N MET A 83 -4.71 -0.96 6.83
CA MET A 83 -3.47 -1.10 6.08
C MET A 83 -3.73 -0.94 4.58
N VAL A 84 -2.66 -0.60 3.85
CA VAL A 84 -2.58 -0.68 2.39
C VAL A 84 -1.39 -1.54 2.00
N PHE A 85 -1.53 -2.27 0.91
CA PHE A 85 -0.51 -3.18 0.43
C PHE A 85 -0.09 -2.82 -0.99
N SER A 86 1.21 -2.86 -1.23
CA SER A 86 1.85 -2.62 -2.52
C SER A 86 1.20 -3.44 -3.64
N GLY A 87 1.12 -2.86 -4.83
CA GLY A 87 0.45 -3.47 -5.99
C GLY A 87 -1.08 -3.33 -6.01
N SER A 88 -1.71 -2.93 -4.89
CA SER A 88 -3.13 -2.60 -4.87
C SER A 88 -3.41 -1.34 -5.68
N MET A 89 -4.60 -1.25 -6.29
CA MET A 89 -5.04 -0.08 -7.06
C MET A 89 -6.06 0.73 -6.27
N VAL A 90 -5.87 2.04 -6.19
CA VAL A 90 -6.86 2.95 -5.61
C VAL A 90 -7.94 3.23 -6.64
N VAL A 91 -9.17 2.84 -6.33
CA VAL A 91 -10.31 3.01 -7.24
C VAL A 91 -11.19 4.20 -6.86
N TYR A 92 -11.11 4.68 -5.62
CA TYR A 92 -11.90 5.82 -5.17
C TYR A 92 -11.30 6.50 -3.94
N GLY A 93 -11.57 7.79 -3.79
CA GLY A 93 -11.19 8.58 -2.61
C GLY A 93 -9.70 8.93 -2.57
N ARG A 94 -9.24 9.30 -1.38
CA ARG A 94 -7.84 9.61 -1.08
C ARG A 94 -7.45 9.12 0.30
N ALA A 95 -6.17 8.85 0.49
CA ALA A 95 -5.61 8.50 1.79
C ALA A 95 -4.19 9.03 1.96
N ILE A 96 -3.78 9.15 3.22
CA ILE A 96 -2.40 9.35 3.64
C ILE A 96 -2.02 8.16 4.49
N TYR A 97 -0.84 7.59 4.24
CA TYR A 97 -0.34 6.45 4.99
C TYR A 97 1.15 6.58 5.29
N VAL A 98 1.58 5.90 6.35
CA VAL A 98 3.00 5.77 6.72
C VAL A 98 3.51 4.43 6.21
N VAL A 99 4.62 4.45 5.47
CA VAL A 99 5.25 3.24 4.93
C VAL A 99 5.77 2.36 6.07
N THR A 100 5.37 1.08 6.06
CA THR A 100 5.82 0.08 7.04
C THR A 100 6.70 -1.00 6.42
N ALA A 101 6.61 -1.23 5.11
CA ALA A 101 7.48 -2.18 4.42
C ALA A 101 7.65 -1.84 2.93
N CYS A 102 8.88 -2.01 2.42
CA CYS A 102 9.25 -1.78 1.02
C CYS A 102 9.91 -3.02 0.40
N GLY A 103 9.81 -3.14 -0.94
CA GLY A 103 10.54 -4.16 -1.71
C GLY A 103 10.26 -5.57 -1.20
N MET A 104 11.31 -6.36 -0.94
CA MET A 104 11.17 -7.75 -0.49
C MET A 104 10.53 -7.89 0.90
N LYS A 105 10.45 -6.81 1.70
CA LYS A 105 9.76 -6.84 2.99
C LYS A 105 8.25 -6.66 2.88
N SER A 106 7.76 -6.16 1.74
CA SER A 106 6.31 -6.05 1.49
C SER A 106 5.65 -7.42 1.40
N GLU A 107 4.34 -7.50 1.56
CA GLU A 107 3.59 -8.76 1.45
C GLU A 107 3.73 -9.38 0.06
N ILE A 108 3.68 -8.58 -1.01
CA ILE A 108 3.99 -9.06 -2.36
C ILE A 108 5.45 -9.51 -2.48
N GLY A 109 6.38 -8.79 -1.85
CA GLY A 109 7.80 -9.13 -1.82
C GLY A 109 8.07 -10.49 -1.16
N LYS A 110 7.41 -10.77 -0.03
CA LYS A 110 7.48 -12.06 0.67
C LYS A 110 6.92 -13.19 -0.18
N ILE A 111 5.81 -12.96 -0.89
CA ILE A 111 5.25 -13.96 -1.82
C ILE A 111 6.23 -14.26 -2.96
N ALA A 112 6.87 -13.23 -3.53
CA ALA A 112 7.88 -13.41 -4.57
C ALA A 112 9.08 -14.23 -4.08
N ASP A 113 9.60 -13.93 -2.88
CA ASP A 113 10.72 -14.66 -2.27
C ASP A 113 10.36 -16.13 -1.98
N LEU A 114 9.13 -16.41 -1.53
CA LEU A 114 8.66 -17.79 -1.34
C LEU A 114 8.58 -18.57 -2.65
N LEU A 115 8.22 -17.93 -3.76
CA LEU A 115 8.18 -18.58 -5.07
C LEU A 115 9.57 -18.84 -5.63
N ASP A 116 10.51 -17.90 -5.47
CA ASP A 116 11.88 -18.03 -5.95
C ASP A 116 12.69 -19.08 -5.16
N ASN A 117 12.39 -19.27 -3.86
CA ASN A 117 13.04 -20.29 -3.02
C ASN A 117 12.32 -21.66 -3.02
N ALA A 118 11.18 -21.78 -3.69
CA ALA A 118 10.44 -23.04 -3.83
C ALA A 118 10.84 -23.86 -5.07
N GLU A 119 11.82 -23.37 -5.84
CA GLU A 119 12.56 -24.12 -6.88
C GLU A 119 13.86 -24.74 -6.33
#